data_AF-A0A0M3KHZ3-F1
#
_entry.id   AF-A0A0M3KHZ3-F1
#
_cell.length_a   1.000
_cell.length_b   1.000
_cell.length_c   1.000
_cell.angle_alpha   90.00
_cell.angle_beta   90.00
_cell.angle_gamma   90.00
#
_symmetry.space_group_name_H-M   'P 1'
#
loop_
_entity.id
_entity.type
_entity.pdbx_description
1 polymer ?
#
loop_
_entity_poly.entity_id
_entity_poly.type
_entity_poly.pdbx_seq_one_letter_code
_entity_poly.pdbx_strand_id
1 'polypeptide(L)'
;MENRRRKTGSIHPSIMKMNVNMKMLLPVSILLLRLVNIFVVQTWFVPDELFQSVEVAYHVVFSTGHLAWEWTNSLRSIIHPYSIAIFYYLLKIFDLDSNFAIIFIPKLLHSLLFAMGDVCFYSLAKRLLPSFDAKFALFNYLTCWFLLYCAPRTLSNSVETALTLIACWPYMSIATLAILIRPTAVLIWIPLGLWHLVRSKSRLELIIFTCLPAMLPVLVVAFLLDSFAYGEWTFSAWNFAKFNVFQGGSAHFGTNPWHYFITNGLPAVLSVQLIPVISGCFVAIRYRQVTLSLLLTSLFYITFHSGLAHKEHRFLLPIIPFLCIYAGHFFGYLRRAG
;
A
#
# COMPACT_ATOMS: atom_id res chain seq x y z
N MET A 1 75.00 -21.92 -9.87
CA MET A 1 74.54 -23.06 -9.04
C MET A 1 74.13 -22.49 -7.69
N GLU A 2 72.92 -21.93 -7.59
CA GLU A 2 71.72 -22.68 -7.16
C GLU A 2 71.86 -23.18 -5.71
N ASN A 3 71.29 -22.48 -4.73
CA ASN A 3 70.14 -23.06 -4.03
C ASN A 3 69.39 -22.07 -3.12
N ARG A 4 68.07 -22.26 -3.14
CA ARG A 4 67.01 -21.51 -2.47
C ARG A 4 66.98 -21.81 -0.96
N ARG A 5 66.69 -20.81 -0.12
CA ARG A 5 65.90 -21.03 1.11
C ARG A 5 64.77 -20.02 1.24
N ARG A 6 63.60 -20.60 1.52
CA ARG A 6 62.22 -20.15 1.34
C ARG A 6 61.87 -18.95 2.23
N LYS A 7 61.22 -17.95 1.63
CA LYS A 7 60.36 -16.99 2.35
C LYS A 7 59.13 -17.75 2.86
N THR A 8 58.95 -17.82 4.17
CA THR A 8 57.69 -18.18 4.80
C THR A 8 56.73 -17.00 4.67
N GLY A 9 55.88 -17.02 3.64
CA GLY A 9 54.72 -16.13 3.56
C GLY A 9 53.70 -16.57 4.59
N SER A 10 53.46 -15.75 5.61
CA SER A 10 52.29 -15.87 6.47
C SER A 10 51.05 -15.56 5.63
N ILE A 11 50.28 -16.59 5.30
CA ILE A 11 48.97 -16.46 4.68
C ILE A 11 48.04 -15.90 5.75
N HIS A 12 47.90 -14.57 5.79
CA HIS A 12 46.77 -13.96 6.47
C HIS A 12 45.51 -14.37 5.70
N PRO A 13 44.49 -14.97 6.33
CA PRO A 13 43.21 -15.15 5.69
C PRO A 13 42.63 -13.76 5.46
N SER A 14 42.67 -13.34 4.20
CA SER A 14 41.93 -12.19 3.71
C SER A 14 40.45 -12.47 3.96
N ILE A 15 39.95 -11.97 5.09
CA ILE A 15 38.52 -11.83 5.34
C ILE A 15 38.00 -11.03 4.16
N MET A 16 37.34 -11.73 3.24
CA MET A 16 36.63 -11.16 2.11
C MET A 16 35.57 -10.25 2.71
N LYS A 17 35.89 -8.97 2.89
CA LYS A 17 34.93 -7.94 3.26
C LYS A 17 33.92 -7.91 2.14
N MET A 18 32.79 -8.57 2.38
CA MET A 18 31.61 -8.46 1.52
C MET A 18 31.19 -6.99 1.61
N ASN A 19 31.66 -6.18 0.66
CA ASN A 19 31.24 -4.80 0.47
C ASN A 19 29.78 -4.84 0.00
N VAL A 20 28.87 -5.13 0.93
CA VAL A 20 27.45 -4.93 0.70
C VAL A 20 27.28 -3.45 0.44
N ASN A 21 26.90 -3.11 -0.80
CA ASN A 21 26.63 -1.73 -1.18
C ASN A 21 25.62 -1.15 -0.18
N MET A 22 26.03 -0.16 0.63
CA MET A 22 25.17 0.46 1.66
C MET A 22 23.83 0.95 1.11
N LYS A 23 23.75 1.24 -0.20
CA LYS A 23 22.50 1.61 -0.87
C LYS A 23 21.48 0.46 -0.97
N MET A 24 21.96 -0.79 -1.04
CA MET A 24 21.12 -2.00 -1.11
C MET A 24 20.76 -2.57 0.25
N LEU A 25 21.51 -2.25 1.30
CA LEU A 25 21.28 -2.80 2.63
C LEU A 25 19.87 -2.48 3.17
N LEU A 26 19.41 -1.24 3.01
CA LEU A 26 18.11 -0.82 3.51
C LEU A 26 16.94 -1.50 2.78
N PRO A 27 16.84 -1.47 1.42
CA PRO A 27 15.80 -2.22 0.71
C PRO A 27 15.78 -3.71 1.05
N VAL A 28 16.95 -4.34 1.15
CA VAL A 28 17.04 -5.76 1.52
C VAL A 28 16.54 -5.99 2.95
N SER A 29 16.89 -5.12 3.90
CA SER A 29 16.43 -5.24 5.29
C SER A 29 14.91 -5.09 5.40
N ILE A 30 14.32 -4.15 4.64
CA ILE A 30 12.87 -3.95 4.58
C ILE A 30 12.19 -5.17 3.97
N LEU A 31 12.73 -5.70 2.87
CA LEU A 31 12.22 -6.91 2.24
C LEU A 31 12.24 -8.09 3.22
N LEU A 32 13.37 -8.32 3.90
CA LEU A 32 13.50 -9.39 4.89
C LEU A 32 12.47 -9.23 6.01
N LEU A 33 12.25 -8.02 6.51
CA LEU A 33 11.18 -7.76 7.49
C LEU A 33 9.81 -8.19 6.97
N ARG A 34 9.46 -7.85 5.72
CA ARG A 34 8.17 -8.25 5.12
C ARG A 34 8.05 -9.74 4.85
N LEU A 35 9.15 -10.42 4.54
CA LEU A 35 9.18 -11.87 4.41
C LEU A 35 8.98 -12.56 5.77
N VAL A 36 9.60 -12.06 6.83
CA VAL A 36 9.38 -12.54 8.21
C VAL A 36 7.92 -12.38 8.61
N ASN A 37 7.29 -11.25 8.27
CA ASN A 37 5.87 -11.00 8.59
C ASN A 37 4.93 -12.08 8.04
N ILE A 38 5.25 -12.72 6.91
CA ILE A 38 4.43 -13.79 6.33
C ILE A 38 4.32 -14.97 7.32
N PHE A 39 5.40 -15.28 8.03
CA PHE A 39 5.46 -16.39 8.98
C PHE A 39 4.97 -16.02 10.38
N VAL A 40 5.10 -14.74 10.75
CA VAL A 40 4.62 -14.23 12.05
C VAL A 40 3.10 -14.02 12.02
N VAL A 41 2.53 -13.53 10.92
CA VAL A 41 1.09 -13.27 10.78
C VAL A 41 0.36 -14.52 10.29
N GLN A 42 -0.01 -15.39 11.24
CA GLN A 42 -0.72 -16.65 10.98
C GLN A 42 -2.22 -16.60 11.23
N THR A 43 -2.74 -15.52 11.81
CA THR A 43 -4.18 -15.37 12.13
C THR A 43 -4.99 -14.92 10.91
N TRP A 44 -6.32 -14.92 11.03
CA TRP A 44 -7.24 -14.30 10.07
C TRP A 44 -7.77 -12.96 10.63
N PHE A 45 -8.03 -11.96 9.78
CA PHE A 45 -8.58 -10.66 10.21
C PHE A 45 -10.00 -10.42 9.69
N VAL A 46 -10.22 -10.52 8.38
CA VAL A 46 -11.55 -10.27 7.76
C VAL A 46 -11.83 -11.25 6.63
N PRO A 47 -13.11 -11.60 6.35
CA PRO A 47 -13.47 -12.55 5.30
C PRO A 47 -12.98 -12.14 3.90
N ASP A 48 -12.85 -10.83 3.66
CA ASP A 48 -12.38 -10.25 2.41
C ASP A 48 -10.95 -10.70 2.03
N GLU A 49 -10.13 -11.13 2.99
CA GLU A 49 -8.83 -11.73 2.69
C GLU A 49 -8.96 -12.98 1.82
N LEU A 50 -10.07 -13.71 1.96
CA LEU A 50 -10.35 -14.93 1.22
C LEU A 50 -11.28 -14.63 0.04
N PHE A 51 -12.49 -14.13 0.34
CA PHE A 51 -13.59 -14.07 -0.61
C PHE A 51 -13.52 -12.92 -1.63
N GLN A 52 -12.60 -11.96 -1.45
CA GLN A 52 -12.35 -10.89 -2.43
C GLN A 52 -11.02 -11.05 -3.17
N SER A 53 -10.20 -12.05 -2.84
CA SER A 53 -8.89 -12.21 -3.47
C SER A 53 -8.54 -13.67 -3.78
N VAL A 54 -8.08 -14.44 -2.80
CA VAL A 54 -7.50 -15.78 -3.04
C VAL A 54 -8.54 -16.81 -3.47
N GLU A 55 -9.76 -16.76 -2.92
CA GLU A 55 -10.84 -17.69 -3.30
C GLU A 55 -11.27 -17.47 -4.75
N VAL A 56 -11.35 -16.20 -5.16
CA VAL A 56 -11.70 -15.81 -6.53
C VAL A 56 -10.60 -16.25 -7.50
N ALA A 57 -9.34 -16.03 -7.14
CA ALA A 57 -8.19 -16.49 -7.91
C ALA A 57 -8.17 -18.02 -8.05
N TYR A 58 -8.49 -18.73 -6.97
CA TYR A 58 -8.55 -20.19 -6.93
C TYR A 58 -9.69 -20.71 -7.82
N HIS A 59 -10.90 -20.14 -7.70
CA HIS A 59 -12.06 -20.51 -8.51
C HIS A 59 -11.79 -20.37 -10.01
N VAL A 60 -11.11 -19.31 -10.44
CA VAL A 60 -10.79 -19.09 -11.86
C VAL A 60 -9.84 -20.16 -12.41
N VAL A 61 -8.87 -20.63 -11.61
CA VAL A 61 -7.83 -21.57 -12.07
C VAL A 61 -8.23 -23.04 -11.93
N PHE A 62 -8.94 -23.37 -10.85
CA PHE A 62 -9.29 -24.75 -10.49
C PHE A 62 -10.77 -25.08 -10.74
N SER A 63 -11.60 -24.08 -11.07
CA SER A 63 -13.04 -24.26 -11.29
C SER A 63 -13.77 -24.85 -10.08
N THR A 64 -13.24 -24.60 -8.88
CA THR A 64 -13.74 -25.06 -7.58
C THR A 64 -13.71 -23.91 -6.58
N GLY A 65 -14.61 -23.92 -5.60
CA GLY A 65 -14.70 -22.85 -4.59
C GLY A 65 -16.00 -22.06 -4.71
N HIS A 66 -16.12 -20.98 -3.92
CA HIS A 66 -17.34 -20.19 -3.84
C HIS A 66 -17.11 -18.71 -4.18
N LEU A 67 -17.82 -18.21 -5.19
CA LEU A 67 -17.84 -16.78 -5.52
C LEU A 67 -18.89 -16.05 -4.68
N ALA A 68 -18.48 -15.03 -3.95
CA ALA A 68 -19.40 -14.18 -3.19
C ALA A 68 -20.32 -13.37 -4.12
N TRP A 69 -21.46 -12.94 -3.59
CA TRP A 69 -22.48 -12.14 -4.28
C TRP A 69 -21.94 -10.84 -4.92
N GLU A 70 -20.82 -10.31 -4.42
CA GLU A 70 -20.16 -9.12 -5.01
C GLU A 70 -19.66 -9.40 -6.44
N TRP A 71 -19.21 -10.62 -6.70
CA TRP A 71 -18.73 -11.07 -8.00
C TRP A 71 -19.88 -11.37 -8.94
N THR A 72 -21.00 -11.88 -8.44
CA THR A 72 -22.19 -12.10 -9.28
C THR A 72 -22.85 -10.80 -9.73
N ASN A 73 -22.62 -9.69 -9.03
CA ASN A 73 -23.17 -8.37 -9.34
C ASN A 73 -22.12 -7.40 -9.96
N SER A 74 -20.98 -7.92 -10.44
CA SER A 74 -19.95 -7.11 -11.11
C SER A 74 -19.51 -5.88 -10.31
N LEU A 75 -19.39 -6.00 -8.97
CA LEU A 75 -19.11 -4.89 -8.05
C LEU A 75 -17.62 -4.63 -7.81
N ARG A 76 -16.74 -5.53 -8.25
CA ARG A 76 -15.30 -5.49 -7.95
C ARG A 76 -14.51 -5.62 -9.24
N SER A 77 -13.33 -5.02 -9.30
CA SER A 77 -12.44 -5.25 -10.43
C SER A 77 -11.72 -6.58 -10.28
N ILE A 78 -11.60 -7.32 -11.39
CA ILE A 78 -10.91 -8.61 -11.42
C ILE A 78 -9.38 -8.48 -11.35
N ILE A 79 -8.85 -7.27 -11.55
CA ILE A 79 -7.39 -7.03 -11.65
C ILE A 79 -6.63 -7.58 -10.44
N HIS A 80 -7.12 -7.34 -9.23
CA HIS A 80 -6.46 -7.80 -8.01
C HIS A 80 -6.47 -9.34 -7.88
N PRO A 81 -7.61 -10.05 -7.86
CA PRO A 81 -7.60 -11.51 -7.77
C PRO A 81 -6.95 -12.18 -8.98
N TYR A 82 -7.10 -11.64 -10.19
CA TYR A 82 -6.51 -12.27 -11.38
C TYR A 82 -4.99 -12.14 -11.40
N SER A 83 -4.43 -11.09 -10.79
CA SER A 83 -2.98 -11.01 -10.58
C SER A 83 -2.45 -12.17 -9.73
N ILE A 84 -3.22 -12.67 -8.77
CA ILE A 84 -2.91 -13.86 -7.98
C ILE A 84 -3.16 -15.14 -8.81
N ALA A 85 -4.27 -15.16 -9.57
CA ALA A 85 -4.66 -16.29 -10.42
C ALA A 85 -3.57 -16.65 -11.44
N ILE A 86 -2.86 -15.67 -12.00
CA ILE A 86 -1.71 -15.91 -12.89
C ILE A 86 -0.68 -16.83 -12.23
N PHE A 87 -0.35 -16.60 -10.95
CA PHE A 87 0.62 -17.43 -10.24
C PHE A 87 0.06 -18.81 -9.89
N TYR A 88 -1.22 -18.91 -9.54
CA TYR A 88 -1.87 -20.21 -9.35
C TYR A 88 -1.89 -21.02 -10.65
N TYR A 89 -2.15 -20.39 -11.79
CA TYR A 89 -2.11 -21.04 -13.09
C TYR A 89 -0.70 -21.55 -13.44
N LEU A 90 0.34 -20.77 -13.14
CA LEU A 90 1.73 -21.22 -13.28
C LEU A 90 2.02 -22.42 -12.37
N LEU A 91 1.61 -22.38 -11.10
CA LEU A 91 1.78 -23.52 -10.18
C LEU A 91 1.10 -24.77 -10.72
N LYS A 92 -0.12 -24.65 -11.25
CA LYS A 92 -0.88 -25.75 -11.84
C LYS A 92 -0.19 -26.35 -13.06
N ILE A 93 0.39 -25.53 -13.94
CA ILE A 93 1.11 -26.01 -15.13
C ILE A 93 2.37 -26.80 -14.75
N PHE A 94 3.04 -26.42 -13.66
CA PHE A 94 4.26 -27.07 -13.20
C PHE A 94 4.04 -28.17 -12.16
N ASP A 95 2.77 -28.51 -11.85
CA ASP A 95 2.39 -29.46 -10.80
C ASP A 95 3.02 -29.12 -9.41
N LEU A 96 3.09 -27.82 -9.09
CA LEU A 96 3.63 -27.28 -7.83
C LEU A 96 2.53 -26.69 -6.93
N ASP A 97 1.26 -26.95 -7.22
CA ASP A 97 0.06 -26.44 -6.57
C ASP A 97 -0.24 -27.10 -5.20
N SER A 98 0.81 -27.37 -4.41
CA SER A 98 0.67 -27.79 -3.03
C SER A 98 -0.13 -26.79 -2.19
N ASN A 99 -0.84 -27.28 -1.15
CA ASN A 99 -1.55 -26.41 -0.20
C ASN A 99 -0.66 -25.30 0.39
N PHE A 100 0.62 -25.62 0.62
CA PHE A 100 1.60 -24.65 1.07
C PHE A 100 1.80 -23.54 0.03
N ALA A 101 2.04 -23.88 -1.24
CA ALA A 101 2.23 -22.91 -2.29
C ALA A 101 0.99 -22.01 -2.49
N ILE A 102 -0.20 -22.59 -2.48
CA ILE A 102 -1.46 -21.84 -2.61
C ILE A 102 -1.65 -20.83 -1.47
N ILE A 103 -1.32 -21.19 -0.23
CA ILE A 103 -1.45 -20.27 0.92
C ILE A 103 -0.38 -19.17 0.91
N PHE A 104 0.87 -19.51 0.59
CA PHE A 104 2.01 -18.62 0.80
C PHE A 104 2.33 -17.73 -0.41
N ILE A 105 2.05 -18.14 -1.65
CA ILE A 105 2.31 -17.29 -2.83
C ILE A 105 1.57 -15.95 -2.76
N PRO A 106 0.26 -15.89 -2.49
CA PRO A 106 -0.45 -14.61 -2.42
C PRO A 106 0.14 -13.67 -1.36
N LYS A 107 0.50 -14.22 -0.19
CA LYS A 107 1.14 -13.47 0.89
C LYS A 107 2.51 -12.96 0.48
N LEU A 108 3.29 -13.77 -0.22
CA LEU A 108 4.58 -13.37 -0.78
C LEU A 108 4.43 -12.20 -1.75
N LEU A 109 3.50 -12.28 -2.71
CA LEU A 109 3.23 -11.21 -3.67
C LEU A 109 2.85 -9.88 -2.97
N HIS A 110 1.98 -9.95 -1.96
CA HIS A 110 1.58 -8.77 -1.19
C HIS A 110 2.75 -8.20 -0.40
N SER A 111 3.53 -9.04 0.29
CA SER A 111 4.73 -8.62 1.02
C SER A 111 5.78 -7.99 0.10
N LEU A 112 5.98 -8.51 -1.11
CA LEU A 112 6.90 -7.93 -2.10
C LEU A 112 6.42 -6.54 -2.55
N LEU A 113 5.14 -6.43 -2.92
CA LEU A 113 4.54 -5.16 -3.32
C LEU A 113 4.61 -4.13 -2.19
N PHE A 114 4.30 -4.54 -0.96
CA PHE A 114 4.36 -3.67 0.21
C PHE A 114 5.80 -3.24 0.53
N ALA A 115 6.78 -4.14 0.42
CA ALA A 115 8.20 -3.79 0.58
C ALA A 115 8.66 -2.77 -0.46
N MET A 116 8.18 -2.84 -1.71
CA MET A 116 8.41 -1.79 -2.70
C MET A 116 7.80 -0.45 -2.25
N GLY A 117 6.55 -0.49 -1.76
CA GLY A 117 5.88 0.66 -1.16
C GLY A 117 6.67 1.28 0.00
N ASP A 118 7.24 0.48 0.89
CA ASP A 118 8.06 0.92 2.01
C ASP A 118 9.34 1.66 1.57
N VAL A 119 10.00 1.16 0.52
CA VAL A 119 11.20 1.79 -0.06
C VAL A 119 10.83 3.13 -0.71
N CYS A 120 9.70 3.18 -1.41
CA CYS A 120 9.15 4.42 -1.96
C CYS A 120 8.73 5.39 -0.87
N PHE A 121 8.14 4.91 0.23
CA PHE A 121 7.83 5.72 1.41
C PHE A 121 9.08 6.39 1.99
N TYR A 122 10.17 5.65 2.18
CA TYR A 122 11.41 6.26 2.65
C TYR A 122 11.97 7.29 1.67
N SER A 123 11.82 7.03 0.37
CA SER A 123 12.22 7.98 -0.68
C SER A 123 11.38 9.26 -0.64
N LEU A 124 10.08 9.14 -0.39
CA LEU A 124 9.18 10.27 -0.16
C LEU A 124 9.57 11.03 1.12
N ALA A 125 9.81 10.33 2.22
CA ALA A 125 10.22 10.93 3.49
C ALA A 125 11.50 11.75 3.35
N LYS A 126 12.52 11.24 2.64
CA LYS A 126 13.75 11.98 2.35
C LYS A 126 13.55 13.23 1.47
N ARG A 127 12.50 13.26 0.65
CA ARG A 127 12.17 14.44 -0.16
C ARG A 127 11.44 15.52 0.64
N LEU A 128 10.67 15.12 1.65
CA LEU A 128 9.84 16.03 2.44
C LEU A 128 10.49 16.49 3.74
N LEU A 129 11.42 15.70 4.28
CA LEU A 129 12.00 15.90 5.61
C LEU A 129 13.54 15.87 5.57
N PRO A 130 14.21 16.54 6.54
CA PRO A 130 15.64 16.36 6.77
C PRO A 130 16.03 14.90 7.02
N SER A 131 17.29 14.54 6.78
CA SER A 131 17.78 13.15 6.85
C SER A 131 17.52 12.43 8.18
N PHE A 132 17.52 13.15 9.31
CA PHE A 132 17.24 12.57 10.62
C PHE A 132 15.73 12.31 10.80
N ASP A 133 14.91 13.33 10.58
CA ASP A 133 13.46 13.29 10.59
C ASP A 133 12.93 12.15 9.68
N ALA A 134 13.49 12.00 8.48
CA ALA A 134 13.13 10.95 7.52
C ALA A 134 13.44 9.53 8.03
N LYS A 135 14.56 9.34 8.77
CA LYS A 135 14.89 8.04 9.40
C LYS A 135 13.89 7.69 10.51
N PHE A 136 13.49 8.68 11.31
CA PHE A 136 12.47 8.48 12.35
C PHE A 136 11.08 8.27 11.77
N ALA A 137 10.74 8.92 10.65
CA ALA A 137 9.51 8.62 9.91
C ALA A 137 9.48 7.15 9.45
N LEU A 138 10.59 6.65 8.89
CA LEU A 138 10.72 5.24 8.50
C LEU A 138 10.64 4.30 9.70
N PHE A 139 11.33 4.61 10.79
CA PHE A 139 11.25 3.81 12.01
C PHE A 139 9.81 3.73 12.55
N ASN A 140 9.12 4.86 12.65
CA ASN A 140 7.73 4.92 13.11
C ASN A 140 6.78 4.12 12.19
N TYR A 141 7.01 4.21 10.88
CA TYR A 141 6.26 3.49 9.86
C TYR A 141 6.48 1.97 9.93
N LEU A 142 7.74 1.50 10.00
CA LEU A 142 8.07 0.07 10.03
C LEU A 142 7.69 -0.59 11.37
N THR A 143 7.63 0.16 12.46
CA THR A 143 7.22 -0.33 13.79
C THR A 143 5.72 -0.20 14.06
N CYS A 144 4.96 0.40 13.14
CA CYS A 144 3.50 0.47 13.27
C CYS A 144 2.91 -0.95 13.18
N TRP A 145 2.31 -1.41 14.27
CA TRP A 145 1.81 -2.78 14.39
C TRP A 145 0.78 -3.10 13.30
N PHE A 146 -0.12 -2.16 12.99
CA PHE A 146 -1.20 -2.37 12.03
C PHE A 146 -0.66 -2.52 10.59
N LEU A 147 0.38 -1.75 10.22
CA LEU A 147 1.06 -1.93 8.94
C LEU A 147 1.78 -3.27 8.88
N LEU A 148 2.48 -3.67 9.95
CA LEU A 148 3.11 -5.00 10.03
C LEU A 148 2.08 -6.14 9.90
N TYR A 149 0.90 -5.96 10.51
CA TYR A 149 -0.20 -6.91 10.54
C TYR A 149 -0.91 -7.04 9.19
N CYS A 150 -1.16 -5.94 8.48
CA CYS A 150 -1.90 -5.94 7.22
C CYS A 150 -1.03 -6.15 5.98
N ALA A 151 0.27 -5.82 6.02
CA ALA A 151 1.15 -5.91 4.86
C ALA A 151 1.18 -7.30 4.16
N PRO A 152 1.32 -8.44 4.87
CA PRO A 152 1.35 -9.76 4.22
C PRO A 152 -0.05 -10.30 3.88
N ARG A 153 -1.13 -9.63 4.30
CA ARG A 153 -2.52 -10.07 4.08
C ARG A 153 -2.98 -9.69 2.68
N THR A 154 -3.82 -10.54 2.09
CA THR A 154 -4.35 -10.42 0.73
C THR A 154 -5.52 -9.44 0.63
N LEU A 155 -5.35 -8.26 1.24
CA LEU A 155 -6.36 -7.21 1.27
C LEU A 155 -6.17 -6.23 0.12
N SER A 156 -7.27 -5.85 -0.53
CA SER A 156 -7.29 -4.74 -1.49
C SER A 156 -6.82 -3.42 -0.85
N ASN A 157 -7.06 -3.21 0.45
CA ASN A 157 -6.51 -2.08 1.23
C ASN A 157 -4.99 -2.06 1.24
N SER A 158 -4.35 -3.24 1.37
CA SER A 158 -2.90 -3.35 1.41
C SER A 158 -2.30 -3.03 0.03
N VAL A 159 -2.95 -3.48 -1.03
CA VAL A 159 -2.59 -3.12 -2.42
C VAL A 159 -2.79 -1.63 -2.68
N GLU A 160 -3.93 -1.05 -2.27
CA GLU A 160 -4.20 0.40 -2.35
C GLU A 160 -3.10 1.21 -1.67
N THR A 161 -2.72 0.81 -0.46
CA THR A 161 -1.67 1.48 0.33
C THR A 161 -0.31 1.39 -0.37
N ALA A 162 0.08 0.20 -0.82
CA ALA A 162 1.36 -0.01 -1.49
C ALA A 162 1.43 0.75 -2.83
N LEU A 163 0.40 0.67 -3.67
CA LEU A 163 0.35 1.41 -4.94
C LEU A 163 0.37 2.92 -4.72
N THR A 164 -0.34 3.42 -3.70
CA THR A 164 -0.33 4.85 -3.35
C THR A 164 1.08 5.33 -3.00
N LEU A 165 1.87 4.51 -2.31
CA LEU A 165 3.26 4.82 -1.97
C LEU A 165 4.20 4.71 -3.19
N ILE A 166 3.99 3.71 -4.05
CA ILE A 166 4.84 3.46 -5.22
C ILE A 166 4.66 4.55 -6.29
N ALA A 167 3.51 5.23 -6.32
CA ALA A 167 3.14 6.23 -7.32
C ALA A 167 4.02 7.50 -7.31
N CYS A 168 5.30 7.32 -7.68
CA CYS A 168 6.32 8.36 -7.83
C CYS A 168 6.44 8.82 -9.30
N TRP A 169 6.40 7.87 -10.25
CA TRP A 169 6.33 8.10 -11.71
C TRP A 169 6.17 6.74 -12.43
N PRO A 170 5.22 6.52 -13.36
CA PRO A 170 4.08 7.36 -13.77
C PRO A 170 2.97 7.33 -12.72
N TYR A 171 2.92 8.36 -11.87
CA TYR A 171 2.05 8.38 -10.69
C TYR A 171 0.57 8.33 -11.04
N MET A 172 0.15 8.90 -12.19
CA MET A 172 -1.26 8.87 -12.62
C MET A 172 -1.73 7.48 -13.05
N SER A 173 -0.91 6.69 -13.77
CA SER A 173 -1.30 5.33 -14.16
C SER A 173 -1.45 4.42 -12.94
N ILE A 174 -0.52 4.52 -11.99
CA ILE A 174 -0.56 3.76 -10.73
C ILE A 174 -1.72 4.23 -9.84
N ALA A 175 -1.99 5.54 -9.80
CA ALA A 175 -3.15 6.10 -9.11
C ALA A 175 -4.47 5.56 -9.69
N THR A 176 -4.61 5.54 -11.02
CA THR A 176 -5.78 4.98 -11.69
C THR A 176 -5.95 3.49 -11.39
N LEU A 177 -4.85 2.73 -11.42
CA LEU A 177 -4.87 1.31 -11.05
C LEU A 177 -5.34 1.12 -9.60
N ALA A 178 -4.85 1.92 -8.66
CA ALA A 178 -5.28 1.88 -7.27
C ALA A 178 -6.77 2.21 -7.10
N ILE A 179 -7.28 3.21 -7.84
CA ILE A 179 -8.71 3.58 -7.84
C ILE A 179 -9.57 2.46 -8.43
N LEU A 180 -9.13 1.78 -9.47
CA LEU A 180 -9.89 0.70 -10.10
C LEU A 180 -9.95 -0.54 -9.21
N ILE A 181 -8.83 -0.92 -8.58
CA ILE A 181 -8.81 -2.01 -7.59
C ILE A 181 -9.65 -1.64 -6.37
N ARG A 182 -9.59 -0.37 -5.95
CA ARG A 182 -10.26 0.11 -4.75
C ARG A 182 -10.78 1.54 -4.95
N PRO A 183 -12.07 1.71 -5.29
CA PRO A 183 -12.63 3.02 -5.62
C PRO A 183 -12.47 4.09 -4.54
N THR A 184 -12.32 3.72 -3.27
CA THR A 184 -12.06 4.65 -2.17
C THR A 184 -10.71 5.37 -2.27
N ALA A 185 -9.76 4.83 -3.04
CA ALA A 185 -8.45 5.46 -3.27
C ALA A 185 -8.58 6.84 -3.92
N VAL A 186 -9.70 7.10 -4.61
CA VAL A 186 -10.00 8.40 -5.22
C VAL A 186 -9.97 9.53 -4.18
N LEU A 187 -10.29 9.22 -2.92
CA LEU A 187 -10.29 10.18 -1.82
C LEU A 187 -8.88 10.65 -1.42
N ILE A 188 -7.84 9.86 -1.72
CA ILE A 188 -6.44 10.27 -1.57
C ILE A 188 -5.99 11.06 -2.81
N TRP A 189 -6.34 10.55 -3.99
CA TRP A 189 -5.84 11.09 -5.25
C TRP A 189 -6.50 12.41 -5.66
N ILE A 190 -7.74 12.70 -5.24
CA ILE A 190 -8.39 13.99 -5.50
C ILE A 190 -7.62 15.14 -4.84
N PRO A 191 -7.40 15.17 -3.50
CA PRO A 191 -6.65 16.26 -2.87
C PRO A 191 -5.23 16.43 -3.43
N LEU A 192 -4.52 15.32 -3.66
CA LEU A 192 -3.15 15.35 -4.20
C LEU A 192 -3.12 15.82 -5.67
N GLY A 193 -4.06 15.35 -6.49
CA GLY A 193 -4.20 15.75 -7.88
C GLY A 193 -4.58 17.21 -8.03
N LEU A 194 -5.53 17.71 -7.23
CA LEU A 194 -5.88 19.13 -7.17
C LEU A 194 -4.69 19.98 -6.70
N TRP A 195 -3.96 19.53 -5.69
CA TRP A 195 -2.76 20.22 -5.22
C TRP A 195 -1.69 20.32 -6.32
N HIS A 196 -1.49 19.25 -7.11
CA HIS A 196 -0.57 19.28 -8.25
C HIS A 196 -1.09 20.23 -9.36
N LEU A 197 -2.37 20.16 -9.69
CA LEU A 197 -2.99 20.98 -10.73
C LEU A 197 -2.89 22.48 -10.42
N VAL A 198 -3.14 22.88 -9.17
CA VAL A 198 -3.06 24.29 -8.74
C VAL A 198 -1.64 24.84 -8.83
N ARG A 199 -0.61 24.00 -8.64
CA ARG A 199 0.81 24.41 -8.71
C ARG A 199 1.41 24.30 -10.12
N SER A 200 0.74 23.64 -11.04
CA SER A 200 1.19 23.55 -12.42
C SER A 200 1.03 24.89 -13.14
N LYS A 201 2.05 25.28 -13.90
CA LYS A 201 2.03 26.49 -14.74
C LYS A 201 1.05 26.36 -15.91
N SER A 202 0.95 25.16 -16.50
CA SER A 202 0.07 24.85 -17.64
C SER A 202 -0.91 23.73 -17.27
N ARG A 203 -2.10 24.14 -16.79
CA ARG A 203 -3.13 23.20 -16.29
C ARG A 203 -3.68 22.30 -17.39
N LEU A 204 -4.01 22.88 -18.55
CA LEU A 204 -4.54 22.14 -19.69
C LEU A 204 -3.52 21.17 -20.27
N GLU A 205 -2.26 21.60 -20.38
CA GLU A 205 -1.18 20.76 -20.88
C GLU A 205 -0.91 19.56 -19.95
N LEU A 206 -0.88 19.78 -18.64
CA LEU A 206 -0.76 18.70 -17.66
C LEU A 206 -1.88 17.67 -17.83
N ILE A 207 -3.13 18.12 -17.97
CA ILE A 207 -4.28 17.23 -18.14
C ILE A 207 -4.17 16.44 -19.45
N ILE A 208 -3.93 17.12 -20.57
CA ILE A 208 -3.98 16.53 -21.91
C ILE A 208 -2.76 15.66 -22.21
N PHE A 209 -1.57 16.07 -21.81
CA PHE A 209 -0.32 15.39 -22.19
C PHE A 209 0.25 14.51 -21.09
N THR A 210 -0.17 14.67 -19.83
CA THR A 210 0.33 13.82 -18.72
C THR A 210 -0.77 12.98 -18.10
N CYS A 211 -1.89 13.56 -17.69
CA CYS A 211 -2.92 12.82 -16.96
C CYS A 211 -3.72 11.88 -17.88
N LEU A 212 -4.35 12.41 -18.93
CA LEU A 212 -5.18 11.61 -19.83
C LEU A 212 -4.41 10.44 -20.49
N PRO A 213 -3.21 10.64 -21.06
CA PRO A 213 -2.46 9.55 -21.69
C PRO A 213 -2.00 8.50 -20.68
N ALA A 214 -1.82 8.86 -19.41
CA ALA A 214 -1.46 7.93 -18.34
C ALA A 214 -2.68 7.16 -17.79
N MET A 215 -3.86 7.78 -17.73
CA MET A 215 -5.07 7.21 -17.14
C MET A 215 -5.87 6.38 -18.16
N LEU A 216 -6.05 6.88 -19.38
CA LEU A 216 -6.94 6.27 -20.38
C LEU A 216 -6.56 4.82 -20.74
N PRO A 217 -5.28 4.48 -20.99
CA PRO A 217 -4.93 3.09 -21.31
C PRO A 217 -5.28 2.14 -20.16
N VAL A 218 -5.05 2.55 -18.91
CA VAL A 218 -5.36 1.75 -17.72
C VAL A 218 -6.86 1.56 -17.58
N LEU A 219 -7.66 2.62 -17.77
CA LEU A 219 -9.12 2.56 -17.73
C LEU A 219 -9.68 1.64 -18.81
N VAL A 220 -9.18 1.77 -20.05
CA VAL A 220 -9.64 0.94 -21.18
C VAL A 220 -9.29 -0.53 -20.95
N VAL A 221 -8.05 -0.83 -20.56
CA VAL A 221 -7.64 -2.21 -20.27
C VAL A 221 -8.47 -2.79 -19.13
N ALA A 222 -8.68 -2.05 -18.04
CA ALA A 222 -9.49 -2.51 -16.92
C ALA A 222 -10.95 -2.77 -17.31
N PHE A 223 -11.55 -1.85 -18.05
CA PHE A 223 -12.93 -2.01 -18.55
C PHE A 223 -13.07 -3.24 -19.44
N LEU A 224 -12.13 -3.46 -20.36
CA LEU A 224 -12.14 -4.63 -21.25
C LEU A 224 -11.94 -5.93 -20.48
N LEU A 225 -11.01 -5.95 -19.52
CA LEU A 225 -10.75 -7.12 -18.68
C LEU A 225 -11.96 -7.47 -17.81
N ASP A 226 -12.52 -6.49 -17.10
CA ASP A 226 -13.72 -6.69 -16.28
C ASP A 226 -14.90 -7.14 -17.16
N SER A 227 -15.13 -6.47 -18.31
CA SER A 227 -16.24 -6.84 -19.21
C SER A 227 -16.09 -8.24 -19.79
N PHE A 228 -14.87 -8.64 -20.14
CA PHE A 228 -14.60 -9.99 -20.62
C PHE A 228 -14.83 -11.04 -19.52
N ALA A 229 -14.38 -10.76 -18.29
CA ALA A 229 -14.50 -11.70 -17.18
C ALA A 229 -15.95 -11.88 -16.69
N TYR A 230 -16.74 -10.81 -16.72
CA TYR A 230 -18.16 -10.86 -16.32
C TYR A 230 -19.10 -11.26 -17.46
N GLY A 231 -18.64 -11.23 -18.73
CA GLY A 231 -19.46 -11.57 -19.90
C GLY A 231 -20.47 -10.49 -20.30
N GLU A 232 -20.38 -9.30 -19.71
CA GLU A 232 -21.23 -8.14 -19.97
C GLU A 232 -20.40 -6.86 -19.98
N TRP A 233 -20.82 -5.83 -20.72
CA TRP A 233 -20.14 -4.53 -20.70
C TRP A 233 -20.33 -3.86 -19.35
N THR A 234 -19.28 -3.85 -18.52
CA THR A 234 -19.39 -3.41 -17.13
C THR A 234 -18.20 -2.59 -16.68
N PHE A 235 -18.49 -1.60 -15.83
CA PHE A 235 -17.49 -0.77 -15.18
C PHE A 235 -17.61 -0.91 -13.67
N SER A 236 -16.83 -1.85 -13.13
CA SER A 236 -16.91 -2.31 -11.74
C SER A 236 -16.79 -1.17 -10.71
N ALA A 237 -15.91 -0.20 -10.95
CA ALA A 237 -15.72 0.95 -10.07
C ALA A 237 -16.98 1.82 -9.93
N TRP A 238 -17.77 1.96 -11.01
CA TRP A 238 -19.06 2.66 -10.96
C TRP A 238 -20.13 1.84 -10.26
N ASN A 239 -20.21 0.54 -10.53
CA ASN A 239 -21.15 -0.36 -9.87
C ASN A 239 -20.92 -0.38 -8.35
N PHE A 240 -19.65 -0.42 -7.93
CA PHE A 240 -19.25 -0.28 -6.53
C PHE A 240 -19.76 1.03 -5.92
N ALA A 241 -19.56 2.16 -6.60
CA ALA A 241 -20.00 3.47 -6.12
C ALA A 241 -21.53 3.55 -6.03
N LYS A 242 -22.23 3.07 -7.07
CA LYS A 242 -23.69 2.95 -7.14
C LYS A 242 -24.23 2.20 -5.92
N PHE A 243 -23.69 1.02 -5.64
CA PHE A 243 -24.16 0.18 -4.55
C PHE A 243 -23.82 0.75 -3.17
N ASN A 244 -22.54 1.08 -2.93
CA ASN A 244 -22.06 1.41 -1.58
C ASN A 244 -22.36 2.84 -1.15
N VAL A 245 -22.35 3.80 -2.08
CA VAL A 245 -22.49 5.23 -1.80
C VAL A 245 -23.91 5.71 -2.08
N PHE A 246 -24.46 5.40 -3.26
CA PHE A 246 -25.74 5.95 -3.68
C PHE A 246 -26.96 5.13 -3.21
N GLN A 247 -26.83 3.80 -3.13
CA GLN A 247 -27.90 2.92 -2.68
C GLN A 247 -27.84 2.57 -1.19
N GLY A 248 -26.81 3.03 -0.47
CA GLY A 248 -26.66 2.79 0.97
C GLY A 248 -26.36 1.35 1.35
N GLY A 249 -25.93 0.49 0.40
CA GLY A 249 -25.68 -0.93 0.63
C GLY A 249 -24.62 -1.21 1.72
N SER A 250 -23.76 -0.23 1.99
CA SER A 250 -22.79 -0.30 3.08
C SER A 250 -23.43 -0.47 4.46
N ALA A 251 -24.65 0.03 4.69
CA ALA A 251 -25.33 -0.07 5.99
C ALA A 251 -25.67 -1.52 6.40
N HIS A 252 -25.75 -2.46 5.46
CA HIS A 252 -26.04 -3.88 5.73
C HIS A 252 -24.91 -4.59 6.50
N PHE A 253 -23.70 -4.03 6.51
CA PHE A 253 -22.53 -4.60 7.18
C PHE A 253 -22.31 -4.04 8.59
N GLY A 254 -23.35 -3.46 9.19
CA GLY A 254 -23.31 -2.81 10.48
C GLY A 254 -22.92 -1.34 10.39
N THR A 255 -23.35 -0.57 11.39
CA THR A 255 -23.17 0.88 11.42
C THR A 255 -22.36 1.31 12.63
N ASN A 256 -21.57 2.37 12.46
CA ASN A 256 -20.76 2.96 13.52
C ASN A 256 -20.98 4.48 13.58
N PRO A 257 -20.88 5.11 14.76
CA PRO A 257 -20.98 6.57 14.90
C PRO A 257 -19.99 7.32 13.99
N TRP A 258 -20.32 8.56 13.62
CA TRP A 258 -19.47 9.37 12.73
C TRP A 258 -18.05 9.56 13.28
N HIS A 259 -17.90 9.70 14.61
CA HIS A 259 -16.61 9.92 15.25
C HIS A 259 -15.75 8.64 15.39
N TYR A 260 -16.23 7.47 14.94
CA TYR A 260 -15.57 6.18 15.15
C TYR A 260 -14.09 6.17 14.74
N PHE A 261 -13.74 6.76 13.60
CA PHE A 261 -12.35 6.79 13.14
C PHE A 261 -11.46 7.65 14.03
N ILE A 262 -12.01 8.68 14.69
CA ILE A 262 -11.25 9.55 15.59
C ILE A 262 -11.12 8.90 16.97
N THR A 263 -12.20 8.31 17.49
CA THR A 263 -12.23 7.79 18.87
C THR A 263 -11.72 6.36 19.00
N ASN A 264 -11.92 5.51 18.00
CA ASN A 264 -11.51 4.10 18.03
C ASN A 264 -10.49 3.79 16.93
N GLY A 265 -10.75 4.24 15.69
CA GLY A 265 -9.95 3.89 14.52
C GLY A 265 -8.48 4.30 14.64
N LEU A 266 -8.21 5.61 14.74
CA LEU A 266 -6.85 6.16 14.83
C LEU A 266 -6.11 5.66 16.08
N PRO A 267 -6.71 5.65 17.29
CA PRO A 267 -6.05 5.08 18.46
C PRO A 267 -5.69 3.61 18.29
N ALA A 268 -6.57 2.79 17.70
CA ALA A 268 -6.28 1.38 17.47
C ALA A 268 -5.14 1.17 16.45
N VAL A 269 -5.21 1.80 15.27
CA VAL A 269 -4.23 1.56 14.20
C VAL A 269 -2.87 2.21 14.46
N LEU A 270 -2.84 3.38 15.11
CA LEU A 270 -1.60 4.08 15.42
C LEU A 270 -1.03 3.70 16.79
N SER A 271 -1.83 3.28 17.77
CA SER A 271 -1.35 2.82 19.09
C SER A 271 -0.30 3.77 19.72
N VAL A 272 0.91 3.28 19.99
CA VAL A 272 2.05 4.04 20.51
C VAL A 272 2.53 5.16 19.59
N GLN A 273 2.32 5.02 18.27
CA GLN A 273 2.64 6.04 17.28
C GLN A 273 1.65 7.22 17.28
N LEU A 274 0.51 7.11 17.97
CA LEU A 274 -0.51 8.17 17.99
C LEU A 274 0.04 9.49 18.56
N ILE A 275 0.76 9.42 19.68
CA ILE A 275 1.32 10.60 20.36
C ILE A 275 2.30 11.35 19.44
N PRO A 276 3.38 10.72 18.91
CA PRO A 276 4.32 11.43 18.05
C PRO A 276 3.67 11.93 16.75
N VAL A 277 2.67 11.22 16.20
CA VAL A 277 1.90 11.70 15.04
C VAL A 277 1.17 13.00 15.37
N ILE A 278 0.38 13.02 16.46
CA ILE A 278 -0.41 14.20 16.86
C ILE A 278 0.52 15.38 17.17
N SER A 279 1.55 15.16 17.97
CA SER A 279 2.54 16.20 18.30
C SER A 279 3.24 16.72 17.04
N GLY A 280 3.58 15.83 16.10
CA GLY A 280 4.16 16.20 14.82
C GLY A 280 3.25 17.03 13.93
N CYS A 281 1.95 16.72 13.90
CA CYS A 281 0.95 17.52 13.20
C CYS A 281 0.85 18.93 13.79
N PHE A 282 0.84 19.07 15.12
CA PHE A 282 0.83 20.38 15.78
C PHE A 282 2.08 21.21 15.45
N VAL A 283 3.26 20.61 15.52
CA VAL A 283 4.54 21.27 15.15
C VAL A 283 4.52 21.68 13.68
N ALA A 284 4.07 20.80 12.77
CA ALA A 284 3.98 21.11 11.34
C ALA A 284 3.01 22.26 11.05
N ILE A 285 1.86 22.34 11.73
CA ILE A 285 0.90 23.44 11.59
C ILE A 285 1.49 24.76 12.13
N ARG A 286 2.14 24.71 13.29
CA ARG A 286 2.66 25.88 14.01
C ARG A 286 3.84 26.54 13.31
N TYR A 287 4.76 25.74 12.76
CA TYR A 287 6.02 26.22 12.19
C TYR A 287 6.07 26.12 10.66
N ARG A 288 5.13 25.41 10.02
CA ARG A 288 5.01 25.28 8.55
C ARG A 288 6.29 24.81 7.84
N GLN A 289 7.13 24.05 8.55
CA GLN A 289 8.40 23.53 8.02
C GLN A 289 8.23 22.32 7.09
N VAL A 290 7.07 21.65 7.17
CA VAL A 290 6.73 20.47 6.36
C VAL A 290 5.43 20.75 5.61
N THR A 291 5.27 20.15 4.43
CA THR A 291 4.02 20.27 3.67
C THR A 291 2.82 19.79 4.48
N LEU A 292 1.74 20.57 4.47
CA LEU A 292 0.45 20.17 5.06
C LEU A 292 -0.42 19.37 4.09
N SER A 293 -0.02 19.21 2.83
CA SER A 293 -0.81 18.51 1.83
C SER A 293 -1.17 17.08 2.25
N LEU A 294 -0.22 16.35 2.86
CA LEU A 294 -0.44 14.97 3.32
C LEU A 294 -1.40 14.91 4.52
N LEU A 295 -1.30 15.85 5.47
CA LEU A 295 -2.23 15.97 6.59
C LEU A 295 -3.63 16.32 6.11
N LEU A 296 -3.77 17.31 5.23
CA LEU A 296 -5.06 17.71 4.67
C LEU A 296 -5.70 16.58 3.87
N THR A 297 -4.91 15.82 3.12
CA THR A 297 -5.40 14.62 2.40
C THR A 297 -5.90 13.57 3.39
N SER A 298 -5.16 13.33 4.48
CA SER A 298 -5.55 12.36 5.52
C SER A 298 -6.83 12.80 6.25
N LEU A 299 -6.97 14.09 6.56
CA LEU A 299 -8.16 14.66 7.19
C LEU A 299 -9.37 14.60 6.25
N PHE A 300 -9.19 14.92 4.97
CA PHE A 300 -10.25 14.79 3.96
C PHE A 300 -10.73 13.34 3.84
N TYR A 301 -9.79 12.38 3.77
CA TYR A 301 -10.09 10.95 3.73
C TYR A 301 -10.91 10.50 4.95
N ILE A 302 -10.46 10.82 6.16
CA ILE A 302 -11.15 10.47 7.41
C ILE A 302 -12.55 11.11 7.45
N THR A 303 -12.68 12.38 7.05
CA THR A 303 -13.95 13.10 7.10
C THR A 303 -14.97 12.46 6.17
N PHE A 304 -14.58 12.12 4.94
CA PHE A 304 -15.46 11.46 3.98
C PHE A 304 -15.89 10.08 4.48
N HIS A 305 -14.93 9.27 4.94
CA HIS A 305 -15.22 7.94 5.51
C HIS A 305 -16.07 8.01 6.79
N SER A 306 -15.97 9.07 7.57
CA SER A 306 -16.79 9.27 8.77
C SER A 306 -18.28 9.44 8.45
N GLY A 307 -18.60 9.96 7.25
CA GLY A 307 -19.97 10.08 6.75
C GLY A 307 -20.59 8.76 6.27
N LEU A 308 -19.79 7.71 6.05
CA LEU A 308 -20.30 6.39 5.64
C LEU A 308 -20.83 5.62 6.85
N ALA A 309 -21.93 4.87 6.66
CA ALA A 309 -22.56 4.12 7.75
C ALA A 309 -21.63 3.03 8.31
N HIS A 310 -21.05 2.23 7.43
CA HIS A 310 -20.12 1.16 7.77
C HIS A 310 -18.67 1.63 7.83
N LYS A 311 -17.94 1.14 8.85
CA LYS A 311 -16.59 1.60 9.18
C LYS A 311 -15.75 0.43 9.67
N GLU A 312 -14.50 0.37 9.24
CA GLU A 312 -13.53 -0.64 9.65
C GLU A 312 -12.13 -0.06 9.78
N HIS A 313 -11.33 -0.61 10.71
CA HIS A 313 -9.94 -0.17 10.94
C HIS A 313 -9.07 -0.18 9.68
N ARG A 314 -9.22 -1.17 8.79
CA ARG A 314 -8.42 -1.27 7.55
C ARG A 314 -8.66 -0.14 6.56
N PHE A 315 -9.78 0.57 6.65
CA PHE A 315 -10.01 1.73 5.80
C PHE A 315 -9.00 2.84 6.09
N LEU A 316 -8.40 2.89 7.28
CA LEU A 316 -7.35 3.84 7.61
C LEU A 316 -5.96 3.45 7.09
N LEU A 317 -5.76 2.23 6.58
CA LEU A 317 -4.44 1.72 6.17
C LEU A 317 -3.71 2.66 5.18
N PRO A 318 -4.36 3.22 4.15
CA PRO A 318 -3.69 4.07 3.16
C PRO A 318 -3.18 5.41 3.69
N ILE A 319 -3.71 5.92 4.80
CA ILE A 319 -3.31 7.22 5.37
C ILE A 319 -2.24 7.09 6.46
N ILE A 320 -2.03 5.90 7.04
CA ILE A 320 -1.01 5.68 8.07
C ILE A 320 0.39 6.11 7.61
N PRO A 321 0.86 5.82 6.37
CA PRO A 321 2.16 6.28 5.92
C PRO A 321 2.27 7.81 5.95
N PHE A 322 1.24 8.53 5.50
CA PHE A 322 1.21 9.99 5.51
C PHE A 322 1.30 10.55 6.93
N LEU A 323 0.61 9.93 7.88
CA LEU A 323 0.67 10.31 9.29
C LEU A 323 2.05 10.06 9.90
N CYS A 324 2.72 8.97 9.52
CA CYS A 324 4.07 8.63 10.00
C CYS A 324 5.15 9.65 9.59
N ILE A 325 4.96 10.40 8.50
CA ILE A 325 5.83 11.54 8.13
C ILE A 325 5.85 12.59 9.25
N TYR A 326 4.69 12.90 9.83
CA TYR A 326 4.59 13.89 10.91
C TYR A 326 5.23 13.39 12.21
N ALA A 327 5.13 12.10 12.51
CA ALA A 327 5.86 11.51 13.64
C ALA A 327 7.38 11.67 13.50
N GLY A 328 7.94 11.43 12.31
CA GLY A 328 9.37 11.68 12.05
C GLY A 328 9.76 13.15 12.22
N HIS A 329 8.90 14.06 11.76
CA HIS A 329 9.11 15.50 11.95
C HIS A 329 9.13 15.91 13.42
N PHE A 330 8.26 15.33 14.26
CA PHE A 330 8.25 15.57 15.70
C PHE A 330 9.58 15.22 16.37
N PHE A 331 10.12 14.03 16.11
CA PHE A 331 11.41 13.63 16.68
C PHE A 331 12.57 14.51 16.19
N GLY A 332 12.51 14.93 14.92
CA GLY A 332 13.45 15.91 14.39
C GLY A 332 13.39 17.26 15.09
N TYR A 333 12.18 17.73 15.38
CA TYR A 333 11.96 18.96 16.14
C TYR A 333 12.51 18.85 17.57
N LEU A 334 12.21 17.76 18.29
CA LEU A 334 12.74 17.53 19.64
C LEU A 334 14.27 17.58 19.68
N ARG A 335 14.93 16.97 18.69
CA ARG A 335 16.40 17.03 18.57
C ARG A 335 16.94 18.44 18.33
N ARG A 336 16.18 19.31 17.68
CA ARG A 336 16.59 20.70 17.41
C ARG A 336 16.29 21.63 18.59
N ALA A 337 15.31 21.27 19.41
CA ALA A 337 14.81 22.08 20.52
C ALA A 337 15.50 21.78 21.86
N GLY A 338 16.07 20.58 22.03
CA GLY A 338 16.91 20.21 23.17
C GLY A 338 18.39 20.38 22.87
#